data_AF-A0A2J0LRY0-F1
#
_entry.id   AF-A0A2J0LRY0-F1
#
_cell.length_a   1.000
_cell.length_b   1.000
_cell.length_c   1.000
_cell.angle_alpha   90.00
_cell.angle_beta   90.00
_cell.angle_gamma   90.00
#
_symmetry.space_group_name_H-M   'P 1'
#
loop_
_entity.id
_entity.type
_entity.pdbx_description
1 polymer ?
#
loop_
_entity_poly.entity_id
_entity_poly.type
_entity_poly.pdbx_seq_one_letter_code
_entity_poly.pdbx_strand_id
1 'polypeptide(L)'
;MDNNMLQGEVENTNNTKADVGGFVNQLEAILDEYMVKKAPFALPLGLKEFLATISPYGIIVVAILMLPTLLFALGLSTALAPFGMIGGYGYTWGVFGVITFAVAIASLVLELMAVSGLFKRTKSAWRLLFYVSIIQVIGNLLSLHIVSALIGALINWYILFQMKDMYKN
;
A
#
# COMPACT_ATOMS: atom_id res chain seq x y z
N MET A 1 -26.55 24.60 -18.06
CA MET A 1 -25.44 23.65 -17.83
C MET A 1 -26.04 22.26 -17.96
N ASP A 2 -25.67 21.54 -19.02
CA ASP A 2 -26.41 20.41 -19.59
C ASP A 2 -26.34 19.10 -18.78
N ASN A 3 -27.50 18.45 -18.62
CA ASN A 3 -27.65 17.10 -18.05
C ASN A 3 -26.84 16.02 -18.80
N ASN A 4 -26.51 16.24 -20.08
CA ASN A 4 -25.71 15.30 -20.88
C ASN A 4 -24.23 15.27 -20.46
N MET A 5 -23.69 16.37 -19.93
CA MET A 5 -22.30 16.39 -19.42
C MET A 5 -22.17 15.62 -18.10
N LEU A 6 -23.20 15.70 -17.24
CA LEU A 6 -23.25 14.95 -15.98
C LEU A 6 -23.44 13.45 -16.20
N GLN A 7 -24.21 13.04 -17.22
CA GLN A 7 -24.41 11.61 -17.53
C GLN A 7 -23.15 10.95 -18.10
N GLY A 8 -22.40 11.64 -18.97
CA GLY A 8 -21.15 11.13 -19.51
C GLY A 8 -20.03 10.97 -18.47
N GLU A 9 -19.97 11.85 -17.47
CA GLU A 9 -19.00 11.77 -16.36
C GLU A 9 -19.34 10.61 -15.40
N VAL A 10 -20.63 10.38 -15.11
CA VAL A 10 -21.10 9.29 -14.26
C VAL A 10 -20.90 7.92 -14.93
N GLU A 11 -21.16 7.80 -16.24
CA GLU A 11 -20.93 6.55 -16.98
C GLU A 11 -19.43 6.20 -17.04
N ASN A 12 -18.57 7.18 -17.30
CA ASN A 12 -17.12 6.99 -17.39
C ASN A 12 -16.49 6.63 -16.02
N THR A 13 -16.94 7.27 -14.94
CA THR A 13 -16.50 6.92 -13.57
C THR A 13 -16.96 5.53 -13.14
N ASN A 14 -18.15 5.08 -13.56
CA ASN A 14 -18.63 3.72 -13.28
C ASN A 14 -17.83 2.66 -14.04
N ASN A 15 -17.50 2.94 -15.31
CA ASN A 15 -16.68 2.03 -16.12
C ASN A 15 -15.24 1.92 -15.56
N THR A 16 -14.61 3.07 -15.24
CA THR A 16 -13.28 3.10 -14.62
C THR A 16 -13.21 2.33 -13.30
N LYS A 17 -14.24 2.46 -12.44
CA LYS A 17 -14.31 1.70 -11.17
C LYS A 17 -14.47 0.20 -11.40
N ALA A 18 -15.27 -0.19 -12.40
CA ALA A 18 -15.45 -1.59 -12.77
C ALA A 18 -14.14 -2.20 -13.27
N ASP A 19 -13.38 -1.48 -14.10
CA ASP A 19 -12.08 -1.91 -14.62
C ASP A 19 -11.03 -2.04 -13.52
N VAL A 20 -10.86 -1.01 -12.68
CA VAL A 20 -9.89 -1.05 -11.57
C VAL A 20 -10.21 -2.16 -10.58
N GLY A 21 -11.49 -2.33 -10.22
CA GLY A 21 -11.93 -3.44 -9.38
C GLY A 21 -11.64 -4.80 -10.03
N GLY A 22 -11.84 -4.92 -11.34
CA GLY A 22 -11.50 -6.09 -12.13
C GLY A 22 -10.02 -6.47 -12.05
N PHE A 23 -9.13 -5.52 -12.30
CA PHE A 23 -7.67 -5.75 -12.25
C PHE A 23 -7.18 -6.18 -10.87
N VAL A 24 -7.67 -5.54 -9.80
CA VAL A 24 -7.29 -5.90 -8.42
C VAL A 24 -7.75 -7.31 -8.06
N ASN A 25 -8.97 -7.70 -8.46
CA ASN A 25 -9.47 -9.06 -8.22
C ASN A 25 -8.70 -10.11 -9.03
N GLN A 26 -8.31 -9.79 -10.27
CA GLN A 26 -7.46 -10.67 -11.08
C GLN A 26 -6.08 -10.86 -10.44
N LEU A 27 -5.47 -9.77 -9.96
CA LEU A 27 -4.20 -9.83 -9.24
C LEU A 27 -4.33 -10.66 -7.96
N GLU A 28 -5.40 -10.48 -7.18
CA GLU A 28 -5.66 -11.30 -5.99
C GLU A 28 -5.74 -12.78 -6.35
N ALA A 29 -6.45 -13.14 -7.42
CA ALA A 29 -6.57 -14.54 -7.86
C ALA A 29 -5.22 -15.13 -8.30
N ILE A 30 -4.39 -14.37 -9.02
CA ILE A 30 -3.04 -14.79 -9.42
C ILE A 30 -2.17 -15.02 -8.17
N LEU A 31 -2.19 -14.09 -7.23
CA LEU A 31 -1.40 -14.20 -6.01
C LEU A 31 -1.88 -15.35 -5.12
N ASP A 32 -3.18 -15.61 -5.04
CA ASP A 32 -3.74 -16.77 -4.33
C ASP A 32 -3.23 -18.09 -4.94
N GLU A 33 -3.25 -18.20 -6.27
CA GLU A 33 -2.74 -19.36 -7.00
C GLU A 33 -1.23 -19.58 -6.75
N TYR A 34 -0.40 -18.54 -6.86
CA TYR A 34 1.05 -18.69 -6.78
C TYR A 34 1.60 -18.67 -5.35
N MET A 35 1.09 -17.81 -4.47
CA MET A 35 1.61 -17.63 -3.12
C MET A 35 1.03 -18.62 -2.12
N VAL A 36 -0.13 -19.20 -2.39
CA VAL A 36 -0.77 -20.17 -1.49
C VAL A 36 -0.70 -21.58 -2.07
N LYS A 37 -1.21 -21.79 -3.29
CA LYS A 37 -1.37 -23.16 -3.84
C LYS A 37 -0.09 -23.73 -4.44
N LYS A 38 0.70 -22.92 -5.12
CA LYS A 38 1.94 -23.35 -5.79
C LYS A 38 3.22 -23.03 -4.99
N ALA A 39 3.10 -22.36 -3.84
CA ALA A 39 4.26 -22.05 -3.03
C ALA A 39 4.89 -23.34 -2.47
N PRO A 40 6.21 -23.54 -2.62
CA PRO A 40 6.88 -24.76 -2.15
C PRO A 40 6.92 -24.88 -0.62
N PHE A 41 6.70 -23.76 0.08
CA PHE A 41 6.67 -23.68 1.53
C PHE A 41 5.40 -22.94 1.97
N ALA A 42 4.70 -23.50 2.97
CA ALA A 42 3.58 -22.86 3.63
C ALA A 42 3.97 -22.51 5.06
N LEU A 43 3.50 -21.36 5.56
CA LEU A 43 3.80 -20.97 6.94
C LEU A 43 3.08 -21.93 7.90
N PRO A 44 3.80 -22.50 8.89
CA PRO A 44 3.17 -23.35 9.89
C PRO A 44 2.14 -22.56 10.69
N LEU A 45 1.08 -23.23 11.17
CA LEU A 45 -0.06 -22.59 11.82
C LEU A 45 0.36 -21.65 12.98
N GLY A 46 1.29 -22.10 13.83
CA GLY A 46 1.79 -21.27 14.93
C GLY A 46 2.45 -19.96 14.48
N LEU A 47 3.13 -19.97 13.33
CA LEU A 47 3.73 -18.76 12.76
C LEU A 47 2.66 -17.84 12.17
N LYS A 48 1.64 -18.39 11.49
CA LYS A 48 0.49 -17.61 11.01
C LYS A 48 -0.26 -16.95 12.16
N GLU A 49 -0.49 -17.68 13.24
CA GLU A 49 -1.14 -17.16 14.46
C GLU A 49 -0.33 -16.06 15.12
N PHE A 50 0.99 -16.27 15.26
CA PHE A 50 1.90 -15.27 15.80
C PHE A 50 1.88 -13.99 14.95
N LEU A 51 2.04 -14.12 13.64
CA LEU A 51 2.07 -13.00 12.71
C LEU A 51 0.73 -12.24 12.68
N ALA A 52 -0.40 -12.95 12.66
CA ALA A 52 -1.73 -12.32 12.72
C ALA A 52 -2.00 -11.62 14.07
N THR A 53 -1.34 -12.07 15.14
CA THR A 53 -1.42 -11.45 16.47
C THR A 53 -0.53 -10.22 16.57
N ILE A 54 0.68 -10.26 16.00
CA ILE A 54 1.63 -9.14 16.05
C ILE A 54 1.32 -8.06 15.00
N SER A 55 0.61 -8.39 13.91
CA SER A 55 0.38 -7.46 12.78
C SER A 55 -0.22 -6.11 13.19
N PRO A 56 -1.24 -6.01 14.08
CA PRO A 56 -1.79 -4.71 14.46
C PRO A 56 -0.74 -3.86 15.22
N TYR A 57 0.03 -4.50 16.10
CA TYR A 57 1.11 -3.83 16.85
C TYR A 57 2.25 -3.41 15.93
N GLY A 58 2.61 -4.25 14.94
CA GLY A 58 3.60 -3.93 13.93
C GLY A 58 3.26 -2.66 13.18
N ILE A 59 2.01 -2.50 12.74
CA ILE A 59 1.55 -1.27 12.08
C ILE A 59 1.66 -0.07 13.02
N ILE A 60 1.23 -0.18 14.27
CA ILE A 60 1.31 0.92 15.24
C ILE A 60 2.77 1.36 15.45
N VAL A 61 3.68 0.40 15.62
CA VAL A 61 5.11 0.69 15.79
C VAL A 61 5.68 1.36 14.53
N VAL A 62 5.41 0.81 13.35
CA VAL A 62 5.86 1.41 12.08
C VAL A 62 5.29 2.82 11.92
N ALA A 63 4.01 3.05 12.25
CA ALA A 63 3.39 4.36 12.19
C ALA A 63 4.06 5.37 13.14
N ILE A 64 4.37 4.97 14.37
CA ILE A 64 5.08 5.81 15.34
C ILE A 64 6.49 6.18 14.85
N LEU A 65 7.17 5.28 14.15
CA LEU A 65 8.51 5.53 13.60
C LEU A 65 8.45 6.35 12.28
N MET A 66 7.43 6.10 11.45
CA MET A 66 7.23 6.77 10.18
C MET A 66 6.77 8.21 10.37
N LEU A 67 5.89 8.49 11.33
CA LEU A 67 5.29 9.82 11.48
C LEU A 67 6.34 10.92 11.72
N PRO A 68 7.31 10.79 12.66
CA PRO A 68 8.41 11.75 12.80
C PRO A 68 9.27 11.85 11.53
N THR A 69 9.50 10.74 10.84
CA THR A 69 10.29 10.71 9.60
C THR A 69 9.61 11.52 8.49
N LEU A 70 8.29 11.36 8.32
CA LEU A 70 7.49 12.11 7.36
C LEU A 70 7.43 13.60 7.71
N LEU A 71 7.25 13.94 8.99
CA LEU A 71 7.25 15.33 9.45
C LEU A 71 8.63 15.99 9.28
N PHE A 72 9.70 15.26 9.59
CA PHE A 72 11.07 15.72 9.39
C PHE A 72 11.36 15.93 7.90
N ALA A 73 10.98 14.97 7.05
CA ALA A 73 11.11 15.10 5.61
C ALA A 73 10.37 16.35 5.12
N LEU A 74 9.11 16.56 5.51
CA LEU A 74 8.34 17.74 5.13
C LEU A 74 8.98 19.06 5.62
N GLY A 75 9.42 19.10 6.89
CA GLY A 75 10.03 20.28 7.49
C GLY A 75 11.37 20.64 6.83
N LEU A 76 12.23 19.63 6.62
CA LEU A 76 13.52 19.81 5.97
C LEU A 76 13.35 20.31 4.53
N SER A 77 12.36 19.81 3.81
CA SER A 77 12.08 20.23 2.42
C SER A 77 11.60 21.65 2.33
N THR A 78 10.77 22.06 3.29
CA THR A 78 10.30 23.45 3.37
C THR A 78 11.46 24.38 3.69
N ALA A 79 12.34 24.00 4.62
CA ALA A 79 13.52 24.78 4.97
C ALA A 79 14.55 24.88 3.83
N LEU A 80 14.71 23.80 3.05
CA LEU A 80 15.68 23.74 1.96
C LEU A 80 15.11 24.15 0.59
N ALA A 81 13.82 24.44 0.49
CA ALA A 81 13.16 24.83 -0.77
C ALA A 81 13.89 26.00 -1.50
N PRO A 82 14.34 27.07 -0.83
CA PRO A 82 15.07 28.16 -1.49
C PRO A 82 16.40 27.73 -2.12
N PHE A 83 16.98 26.63 -1.62
CA PHE A 83 18.28 26.09 -2.05
C PHE A 83 18.14 24.92 -3.04
N GLY A 84 16.91 24.48 -3.32
CA GLY A 84 16.62 23.30 -4.14
C GLY A 84 17.17 23.35 -5.57
N MET A 85 17.33 24.55 -6.13
CA MET A 85 17.90 24.77 -7.46
C MET A 85 19.43 24.72 -7.51
N ILE A 86 20.11 24.95 -6.38
CA ILE A 86 21.57 25.17 -6.35
C ILE A 86 22.33 23.89 -5.95
N GLY A 87 21.72 22.98 -5.19
CA GLY A 87 22.41 21.83 -4.57
C GLY A 87 22.04 20.44 -5.09
N GLY A 88 21.34 20.31 -6.23
CA GLY A 88 20.82 19.02 -6.70
C GLY A 88 19.65 18.45 -5.85
N TYR A 89 19.25 19.15 -4.78
CA TYR A 89 18.10 18.82 -3.93
C TYR A 89 16.76 18.83 -4.70
N GLY A 90 16.70 19.50 -5.85
CA GLY A 90 15.60 19.42 -6.80
C GLY A 90 15.32 18.02 -7.33
N TYR A 91 16.30 17.08 -7.29
CA TYR A 91 16.06 15.67 -7.61
C TYR A 91 15.30 14.93 -6.51
N THR A 92 15.58 15.23 -5.23
CA THR A 92 14.94 14.57 -4.08
C THR A 92 13.49 15.03 -3.87
N TRP A 93 13.18 16.28 -4.23
CA TRP A 93 11.83 16.88 -4.10
C TRP A 93 11.18 17.27 -5.43
N GLY A 94 11.68 16.74 -6.54
CA GLY A 94 11.02 16.82 -7.84
C GLY A 94 9.71 16.02 -7.88
N VAL A 95 9.13 15.86 -9.07
CA VAL A 95 7.85 15.16 -9.29
C VAL A 95 7.81 13.79 -8.58
N PHE A 96 8.90 13.01 -8.66
CA PHE A 96 9.00 11.70 -8.01
C PHE A 96 9.04 11.76 -6.47
N GLY A 97 9.66 12.80 -5.89
CA GLY A 97 9.69 13.01 -4.45
C GLY A 97 8.31 13.31 -3.89
N VAL A 98 7.54 14.16 -4.57
CA VAL A 98 6.16 14.48 -4.21
C VAL A 98 5.26 13.24 -4.33
N ILE A 99 5.38 12.45 -5.39
CA ILE A 99 4.63 11.20 -5.57
C ILE A 99 4.95 10.22 -4.43
N THR A 100 6.23 10.02 -4.12
CA THR A 100 6.65 9.12 -3.03
C THR A 100 6.08 9.55 -1.69
N PHE A 101 6.14 10.85 -1.39
CA PHE A 101 5.60 11.41 -0.14
C PHE A 101 4.08 11.25 -0.04
N ALA A 102 3.35 11.52 -1.14
CA ALA A 102 1.90 11.34 -1.20
C ALA A 102 1.50 9.87 -1.01
N VAL A 103 2.21 8.93 -1.66
CA VAL A 103 2.01 7.49 -1.50
C VAL A 103 2.28 7.05 -0.06
N ALA A 104 3.33 7.57 0.58
CA ALA A 104 3.67 7.25 1.96
C ALA A 104 2.57 7.69 2.94
N ILE A 105 2.03 8.91 2.78
CA ILE A 105 0.92 9.40 3.60
C ILE A 105 -0.34 8.57 3.37
N ALA A 106 -0.71 8.34 2.11
CA ALA A 106 -1.90 7.55 1.78
C ALA A 106 -1.81 6.13 2.35
N SER A 107 -0.64 5.50 2.24
CA SER A 107 -0.37 4.18 2.81
C SER A 107 -0.51 4.20 4.32
N LEU A 108 0.13 5.16 5.01
CA LEU A 108 0.06 5.27 6.48
C LEU A 108 -1.37 5.43 6.98
N VAL A 109 -2.17 6.29 6.34
CA VAL A 109 -3.58 6.51 6.72
C VAL A 109 -4.38 5.22 6.57
N LEU A 110 -4.23 4.54 5.43
CA LEU A 110 -4.94 3.29 5.16
C LEU A 110 -4.49 2.17 6.13
N GLU A 111 -3.19 2.02 6.38
CA GLU A 111 -2.69 1.06 7.36
C GLU A 111 -3.29 1.29 8.75
N LEU A 112 -3.34 2.54 9.21
CA LEU A 112 -3.97 2.91 10.48
C LEU A 112 -5.47 2.60 10.50
N MET A 113 -6.18 2.77 9.38
CA MET A 113 -7.58 2.35 9.25
C MET A 113 -7.74 0.83 9.38
N ALA A 114 -6.78 0.05 8.87
CA ALA A 114 -6.80 -1.40 9.00
C ALA A 114 -6.63 -1.88 10.45
N VAL A 115 -5.87 -1.15 11.29
CA VAL A 115 -5.48 -1.58 12.65
C VAL A 115 -6.65 -2.12 13.46
N SER A 116 -7.77 -1.38 13.50
CA SER A 116 -8.95 -1.79 14.27
C SER A 116 -9.56 -3.12 13.80
N GLY A 117 -9.53 -3.37 12.48
CA GLY A 117 -9.99 -4.61 11.90
C GLY A 117 -8.97 -5.74 11.98
N LEU A 118 -7.67 -5.44 12.03
CA LEU A 118 -6.61 -6.44 12.26
C LEU A 118 -6.70 -7.03 13.67
N PHE A 119 -6.97 -6.20 14.69
CA PHE A 119 -7.27 -6.70 16.03
C PHE A 119 -8.46 -7.67 16.05
N LYS A 120 -9.45 -7.43 15.18
CA LYS A 120 -10.66 -8.25 15.04
C LYS A 120 -10.52 -9.38 14.01
N ARG A 121 -9.36 -9.50 13.37
CA ARG A 121 -9.06 -10.45 12.29
C ARG A 121 -10.15 -10.47 11.20
N THR A 122 -10.55 -9.29 10.73
CA THR A 122 -11.57 -9.18 9.68
C THR A 122 -10.97 -9.33 8.28
N LYS A 123 -11.73 -9.95 7.38
CA LYS A 123 -11.36 -10.07 5.95
C LYS A 123 -11.23 -8.69 5.30
N SER A 124 -12.05 -7.74 5.75
CA SER A 124 -11.99 -6.34 5.29
C SER A 124 -10.62 -5.70 5.61
N ALA A 125 -10.07 -5.93 6.80
CA ALA A 125 -8.75 -5.40 7.17
C ALA A 125 -7.64 -6.02 6.33
N TRP A 126 -7.70 -7.33 6.08
CA TRP A 126 -6.76 -8.00 5.19
C TRP A 126 -6.81 -7.44 3.76
N ARG A 127 -8.01 -7.23 3.21
CA ARG A 127 -8.18 -6.60 1.88
C ARG A 127 -7.61 -5.19 1.86
N LEU A 128 -7.78 -4.43 2.94
CA LEU A 128 -7.25 -3.07 3.00
C LEU A 128 -5.72 -3.06 3.02
N LEU A 129 -5.08 -3.98 3.75
CA LEU A 129 -3.62 -4.17 3.67
C LEU A 129 -3.17 -4.62 2.27
N PHE A 130 -3.95 -5.45 1.59
CA PHE A 130 -3.67 -5.81 0.21
C PHE A 130 -3.70 -4.57 -0.71
N TYR A 131 -4.69 -3.69 -0.57
CA TYR A 131 -4.75 -2.45 -1.35
C TYR A 131 -3.61 -1.49 -1.04
N VAL A 132 -3.26 -1.34 0.23
CA VAL A 132 -2.07 -0.58 0.65
C VAL A 132 -0.82 -1.12 -0.04
N SER A 133 -0.64 -2.45 -0.06
CA SER A 133 0.54 -3.05 -0.69
C SER A 133 0.62 -2.75 -2.19
N ILE A 134 -0.51 -2.73 -2.90
CA ILE A 134 -0.56 -2.35 -4.32
C ILE A 134 -0.14 -0.88 -4.49
N ILE A 135 -0.68 0.01 -3.66
CA ILE A 135 -0.36 1.45 -3.67
C ILE A 135 1.15 1.66 -3.46
N GLN A 136 1.75 0.96 -2.50
CA GLN A 136 3.19 1.03 -2.24
C GLN A 136 4.02 0.51 -3.41
N VAL A 137 3.62 -0.60 -4.05
CA VAL A 137 4.31 -1.13 -5.23
C VAL A 137 4.25 -0.12 -6.37
N ILE A 138 3.07 0.43 -6.67
CA ILE A 138 2.91 1.45 -7.71
C ILE A 138 3.77 2.68 -7.40
N GLY A 139 3.77 3.16 -6.16
CA GLY A 139 4.61 4.29 -5.76
C GLY A 139 6.09 4.03 -5.96
N ASN A 140 6.59 2.86 -5.57
CA ASN A 140 8.00 2.52 -5.79
C ASN A 140 8.35 2.39 -7.28
N LEU A 141 7.45 1.86 -8.11
CA LEU A 141 7.65 1.77 -9.56
C LEU A 141 7.69 3.16 -10.21
N LEU A 142 6.78 4.06 -9.82
CA LEU A 142 6.78 5.45 -10.30
C LEU A 142 8.06 6.18 -9.91
N SER A 143 8.60 5.88 -8.73
CA SER A 143 9.86 6.45 -8.24
C SER A 143 11.12 5.72 -8.72
N LEU A 144 10.98 4.82 -9.71
CA LEU A 144 12.07 4.05 -10.34
C LEU A 144 12.84 3.13 -9.36
N HIS A 145 12.26 2.82 -8.21
CA HIS A 145 12.78 1.89 -7.22
C HIS A 145 12.34 0.44 -7.55
N ILE A 146 12.66 -0.01 -8.77
CA ILE A 146 12.11 -1.24 -9.34
C ILE A 146 12.54 -2.48 -8.56
N VAL A 147 13.83 -2.58 -8.21
CA VAL A 147 14.38 -3.76 -7.52
C VAL A 147 13.75 -3.91 -6.13
N SER A 148 13.68 -2.83 -5.36
CA SER A 148 13.05 -2.86 -4.03
C SER A 148 11.53 -3.05 -4.12
N ALA A 149 10.87 -2.49 -5.14
CA ALA A 149 9.45 -2.72 -5.39
C ALA A 149 9.15 -4.21 -5.58
N LEU A 150 9.89 -4.89 -6.46
CA LEU A 150 9.66 -6.30 -6.78
C LEU A 150 9.98 -7.22 -5.61
N ILE A 151 11.13 -7.05 -4.97
CA ILE A 151 11.54 -7.87 -3.83
C ILE A 151 10.59 -7.64 -2.65
N GLY A 152 10.27 -6.38 -2.36
CA GLY A 152 9.34 -6.00 -1.30
C GLY A 152 7.94 -6.54 -1.54
N ALA A 153 7.41 -6.42 -2.77
CA ALA A 153 6.12 -6.97 -3.15
C ALA A 153 6.08 -8.48 -2.97
N LEU A 154 7.11 -9.19 -3.44
CA LEU A 154 7.16 -10.65 -3.39
C LEU A 154 7.10 -11.15 -1.93
N ILE A 155 7.94 -10.58 -1.06
CA ILE A 155 7.99 -10.97 0.36
C ILE A 155 6.69 -10.59 1.07
N ASN A 156 6.22 -9.35 0.88
CA ASN A 156 5.03 -8.84 1.54
C ASN A 156 3.78 -9.61 1.12
N TRP A 157 3.58 -9.82 -0.19
CA TRP A 157 2.44 -10.59 -0.70
C TRP A 157 2.51 -12.05 -0.29
N TYR A 158 3.68 -12.67 -0.26
CA TYR A 158 3.81 -14.04 0.24
C TYR A 158 3.29 -14.14 1.69
N ILE A 159 3.77 -13.29 2.59
CA ILE A 159 3.33 -13.28 4.00
C ILE A 159 1.84 -12.96 4.11
N LEU A 160 1.37 -11.93 3.39
CA LEU A 160 -0.01 -11.47 3.44
C LEU A 160 -0.98 -12.55 2.98
N PHE A 161 -0.70 -13.22 1.85
CA PHE A 161 -1.56 -14.28 1.32
C PHE A 161 -1.50 -15.57 2.14
N GLN A 162 -0.32 -15.92 2.68
CA GLN A 162 -0.19 -17.06 3.59
C GLN A 162 -1.01 -16.89 4.87
N MET A 163 -1.22 -15.66 5.34
CA MET A 163 -2.06 -15.36 6.50
C MET A 163 -3.53 -15.10 6.18
N LYS A 164 -3.94 -15.10 4.90
CA LYS A 164 -5.32 -14.75 4.49
C LYS A 164 -6.37 -15.60 5.21
N ASP A 165 -6.07 -16.87 5.47
CA ASP A 165 -6.92 -17.80 6.21
C ASP A 165 -7.09 -17.45 7.70
N MET A 166 -6.27 -16.56 8.26
CA MET A 166 -6.43 -16.06 9.63
C MET A 166 -7.51 -14.95 9.75
N TYR A 167 -7.96 -14.38 8.62
CA TYR A 167 -8.90 -13.26 8.57
C TYR A 167 -10.25 -13.69 7.97
N LYS A 168 -11.21 -14.05 8.83
CA LYS A 168 -12.46 -14.72 8.42
C LYS A 168 -13.73 -13.92 8.67
N ASN A 169 -13.66 -12.88 9.52
CA ASN A 169 -14.82 -12.07 9.91
C ASN A 169 -15.20 -11.04 8.84
#